data_AF-A0A261G443-F1
#
_entry.id   AF-A0A261G443-F1
#
_cell.length_a   1.000
_cell.length_b   1.000
_cell.length_c   1.000
_cell.angle_alpha   90.00
_cell.angle_beta   90.00
_cell.angle_gamma   90.00
#
_symmetry.space_group_name_H-M   'P 1'
#
loop_
_entity.id
_entity.type
_entity.pdbx_description
1 polymer ?
#
loop_
_entity_poly.entity_id
_entity_poly.type
_entity_poly.pdbx_seq_one_letter_code
_entity_poly.pdbx_strand_id
1 'polypeptide(L)'
;MTAKTKLDAKSITSDQLEEMFDNGDGILDYVDLEHPVVEHHPPLEKRITLTMPAWMVSELDDEAAELAISRNAVVNTWIADRLRAMRQREAVHA
;
A
#
# COMPACT_ATOMS: atom_id res chain seq x y z
N MET A 1 23.48 -30.97 -2.94
CA MET A 1 24.41 -30.58 -1.86
C MET A 1 23.62 -29.77 -0.86
N THR A 2 23.43 -30.33 0.33
CA THR A 2 22.67 -29.78 1.45
C THR A 2 23.45 -28.67 2.15
N ALA A 3 22.83 -27.51 2.33
CA ALA A 3 23.16 -26.59 3.42
C ALA A 3 21.86 -26.28 4.16
N LYS A 4 21.65 -26.98 5.26
CA LYS A 4 20.66 -26.63 6.29
C LYS A 4 21.32 -25.52 7.12
N THR A 5 20.94 -24.26 6.92
CA THR A 5 21.29 -23.21 7.88
C THR A 5 20.11 -23.11 8.84
N LYS A 6 20.32 -23.56 10.08
CA LYS A 6 19.37 -23.40 11.18
C LYS A 6 19.15 -21.91 11.40
N LEU A 7 17.93 -21.43 11.27
CA LEU A 7 17.54 -20.20 11.94
C LEU A 7 17.19 -20.58 13.38
N ASP A 8 18.09 -20.28 14.32
CA ASP A 8 17.82 -20.35 15.76
C ASP A 8 16.98 -19.14 16.21
N ALA A 9 15.99 -18.73 15.41
CA ALA A 9 15.01 -17.74 15.80
C ALA A 9 13.90 -18.46 16.57
N LYS A 10 13.73 -18.11 17.83
CA LYS A 10 12.62 -18.59 18.66
C LYS A 10 11.32 -18.24 17.93
N SER A 11 10.42 -19.20 17.71
CA SER A 11 9.19 -18.93 16.95
C SER A 11 8.05 -18.52 17.89
N ILE A 12 7.46 -17.36 17.63
CA ILE A 12 6.25 -16.86 18.33
C ILE A 12 5.14 -16.58 17.32
N THR A 13 3.90 -16.55 17.80
CA THR A 13 2.75 -16.14 16.98
C THR A 13 2.72 -14.62 16.83
N SER A 14 2.05 -14.13 15.78
CA SER A 14 1.90 -12.68 15.53
C SER A 14 1.28 -11.96 16.72
N ASP A 15 0.19 -12.51 17.27
CA ASP A 15 -0.54 -11.93 18.41
C ASP A 15 0.35 -11.79 19.65
N GLN A 16 1.22 -12.77 19.91
CA GLN A 16 2.17 -12.73 21.03
C GLN A 16 3.29 -11.72 20.82
N LEU A 17 3.75 -11.55 19.57
CA LEU A 17 4.76 -10.55 19.23
C LEU A 17 4.22 -9.13 19.46
N GLU A 18 2.96 -8.90 19.08
CA GLU A 18 2.27 -7.62 19.26
C GLU A 18 2.08 -7.29 20.75
N GLU A 19 1.60 -8.24 21.55
CA GLU A 19 1.47 -8.07 23.01
C GLU A 19 2.82 -7.79 23.70
N MET A 20 3.88 -8.51 23.34
CA MET A 20 5.23 -8.26 23.87
C MET A 20 5.75 -6.87 23.48
N PHE A 21 5.48 -6.42 22.27
CA PHE A 21 5.88 -5.09 21.80
C PHE A 21 5.15 -3.97 22.58
N ASP A 22 3.84 -4.11 22.79
CA ASP A 22 3.03 -3.16 23.54
C ASP A 22 3.41 -3.09 25.03
N ASN A 23 3.83 -4.23 25.60
CA ASN A 23 4.33 -4.31 26.98
C ASN A 23 5.76 -3.76 27.15
N GLY A 24 6.44 -3.40 26.05
CA GLY A 24 7.82 -2.92 26.07
C GLY A 24 8.87 -4.01 26.30
N ASP A 25 8.50 -5.28 26.05
CA ASP A 25 9.41 -6.41 26.17
C ASP A 25 10.41 -6.45 25.01
N GLY A 26 11.57 -7.08 25.24
CA GLY A 26 12.58 -7.26 24.21
C GLY A 26 12.14 -8.25 23.13
N ILE A 27 11.90 -7.77 21.91
CA ILE A 27 11.50 -8.59 20.75
C ILE A 27 12.66 -8.98 19.82
N LEU A 28 13.88 -8.48 20.07
CA LEU A 28 15.02 -8.64 19.16
C LEU A 28 15.45 -10.10 18.96
N ASP A 29 15.24 -10.97 19.96
CA ASP A 29 15.55 -12.41 19.88
C ASP A 29 14.66 -13.17 18.88
N TYR A 30 13.58 -12.53 18.42
CA TYR A 30 12.61 -13.09 17.48
C TYR A 30 12.70 -12.45 16.07
N VAL A 31 13.60 -11.47 15.89
CA VAL A 31 13.76 -10.72 14.64
C VAL A 31 15.07 -11.13 13.97
N ASP A 32 15.01 -11.50 12.69
CA ASP A 32 16.20 -11.75 11.87
C ASP A 32 16.86 -10.41 11.49
N LEU A 33 17.91 -10.04 12.20
CA LEU A 33 18.72 -8.85 11.94
C LEU A 33 19.82 -9.09 10.89
N GLU A 34 20.15 -10.35 10.60
CA GLU A 34 21.22 -10.70 9.66
C GLU A 34 20.71 -10.69 8.20
N HIS A 35 19.44 -11.08 8.00
CA HIS A 35 18.80 -11.13 6.68
C HIS A 35 17.43 -10.42 6.68
N PRO A 36 17.38 -9.10 6.96
CA PRO A 36 16.13 -8.37 6.93
C PRO A 36 15.52 -8.42 5.52
N VAL A 37 14.34 -9.03 5.40
CA VAL A 37 13.53 -8.96 4.18
C VAL A 37 12.88 -7.58 4.16
N VAL A 38 13.54 -6.63 3.52
CA VAL A 38 12.92 -5.35 3.22
C VAL A 38 12.04 -5.55 2.00
N GLU A 39 10.74 -5.71 2.21
CA GLU A 39 9.74 -5.62 1.14
C GLU A 39 9.70 -4.19 0.59
N HIS A 40 10.71 -3.81 -0.18
CA HIS A 40 10.60 -2.71 -1.12
C HIS A 40 9.64 -3.18 -2.22
N HIS A 41 8.35 -3.06 -1.96
CA HIS A 41 7.34 -2.99 -3.00
C HIS A 41 7.19 -1.52 -3.38
N PRO A 42 8.02 -0.94 -4.27
CA PRO A 42 7.57 0.26 -4.95
C PRO A 42 6.24 -0.13 -5.59
N PRO A 43 5.14 0.61 -5.34
CA PRO A 43 3.89 0.33 -6.00
C PRO A 43 4.20 0.23 -7.50
N LEU A 44 3.83 -0.88 -8.13
CA LEU A 44 4.04 -1.08 -9.56
C LEU A 44 3.15 -0.08 -10.30
N GLU A 45 3.63 1.15 -10.45
CA GLU A 45 2.94 2.22 -11.15
C GLU A 45 2.89 1.86 -12.64
N LYS A 46 1.69 1.57 -13.12
CA LYS A 46 1.45 1.30 -14.55
C LYS A 46 1.03 2.58 -15.23
N ARG A 47 1.83 3.03 -16.20
CA ARG A 47 1.49 4.17 -17.06
C ARG A 47 0.48 3.72 -18.11
N ILE A 48 -0.61 4.46 -18.23
CA ILE A 48 -1.66 4.23 -19.22
C ILE A 48 -1.84 5.49 -20.09
N THR A 49 -2.12 5.29 -21.37
CA THR A 49 -2.50 6.36 -22.28
C THR A 49 -4.00 6.27 -22.53
N LEU A 50 -4.70 7.39 -22.41
CA LEU A 50 -6.15 7.49 -22.58
C LEU A 50 -6.51 8.72 -23.42
N THR A 51 -7.63 8.65 -24.12
CA THR A 51 -8.15 9.76 -24.93
C THR A 51 -9.41 10.30 -24.27
N MET A 52 -9.48 11.63 -24.10
CA MET A 52 -10.59 12.31 -23.45
C MET A 52 -11.08 13.46 -24.34
N PRO A 53 -12.37 13.80 -24.29
CA PRO A 53 -12.89 15.02 -24.92
C PRO A 53 -12.20 16.28 -24.36
N ALA A 54 -12.04 17.31 -25.19
CA ALA A 54 -11.39 18.56 -24.80
C ALA A 54 -12.04 19.21 -23.57
N TRP A 55 -13.38 19.23 -23.51
CA TRP A 55 -14.11 19.80 -22.37
C TRP A 55 -13.75 19.11 -21.05
N MET A 56 -13.54 17.79 -21.06
CA MET A 56 -13.24 17.03 -19.85
C MET A 56 -11.81 17.32 -19.36
N VAL A 57 -10.87 17.57 -20.27
CA VAL A 57 -9.51 17.97 -19.91
C VAL A 57 -9.51 19.36 -19.30
N SER A 58 -10.29 20.30 -19.85
CA SER A 58 -10.43 21.65 -19.31
C SER A 58 -10.99 21.65 -17.88
N GLU A 59 -12.05 20.89 -17.61
CA GLU A 59 -12.61 20.78 -16.25
C GLU A 59 -11.60 20.18 -15.26
N LEU A 60 -10.81 19.19 -15.69
CA LEU A 60 -9.75 18.62 -14.85
C LEU A 60 -8.60 19.60 -14.57
N ASP A 61 -8.33 20.52 -15.50
CA ASP A 61 -7.33 21.56 -15.32
C ASP A 61 -7.78 22.64 -14.33
N ASP A 62 -9.05 23.04 -14.42
CA ASP A 62 -9.64 24.02 -13.52
C ASP A 62 -9.65 23.49 -12.08
N GLU A 63 -10.05 22.22 -11.88
CA GLU A 63 -9.99 21.56 -10.57
C GLU A 63 -8.56 21.43 -10.04
N ALA A 64 -7.62 21.07 -10.91
CA ALA A 64 -6.21 20.95 -10.54
C ALA A 64 -5.63 22.30 -10.09
N ALA A 65 -6.05 23.40 -10.74
CA ALA A 65 -5.67 24.75 -10.37
C ALA A 65 -6.28 25.17 -9.02
N GLU A 66 -7.56 24.86 -8.78
CA GLU A 66 -8.24 25.16 -7.51
C GLU A 66 -7.57 24.42 -6.33
N LEU A 67 -7.24 23.15 -6.52
CA LEU A 67 -6.60 22.32 -5.50
C LEU A 67 -5.08 22.52 -5.40
N ALA A 68 -4.48 23.31 -6.30
CA ALA A 68 -3.03 23.50 -6.42
C ALA A 68 -2.24 22.17 -6.55
N ILE A 69 -2.79 21.20 -7.27
CA ILE A 69 -2.17 19.90 -7.54
C ILE A 69 -2.05 19.64 -9.05
N SER A 70 -1.37 18.56 -9.43
CA SER A 70 -1.31 18.17 -10.84
C SER A 70 -2.62 17.55 -11.32
N ARG A 71 -2.94 17.72 -12.61
CA ARG A 71 -4.06 17.02 -13.28
C ARG A 71 -4.05 15.51 -13.01
N ASN A 72 -2.88 14.87 -13.05
CA ASN A 72 -2.73 13.44 -12.77
C ASN A 72 -3.14 13.09 -11.34
N ALA A 73 -2.88 13.97 -10.37
CA ALA A 73 -3.28 13.75 -8.98
C ALA A 73 -4.81 13.82 -8.84
N VAL A 74 -5.48 14.77 -9.51
CA VAL A 74 -6.96 14.85 -9.57
C VAL A 74 -7.53 13.55 -10.14
N VAL A 75 -7.06 13.15 -11.32
CA VAL A 75 -7.51 11.93 -12.01
C VAL A 75 -7.31 10.69 -11.13
N ASN A 76 -6.13 10.53 -10.54
CA ASN A 76 -5.83 9.38 -9.67
C ASN A 76 -6.74 9.35 -8.44
N THR A 77 -6.99 10.49 -7.82
CA THR A 77 -7.83 10.61 -6.62
C THR A 77 -9.27 10.22 -6.93
N TRP A 78 -9.85 10.80 -7.98
CA TRP A 78 -11.23 10.51 -8.36
C TRP A 78 -11.45 9.06 -8.80
N ILE A 79 -10.51 8.48 -9.56
CA ILE A 79 -10.57 7.05 -9.92
C ILE A 79 -10.48 6.18 -8.67
N ALA A 80 -9.56 6.48 -7.75
CA ALA A 80 -9.41 5.72 -6.51
C ALA A 80 -10.68 5.77 -5.66
N ASP A 81 -11.27 6.95 -5.51
CA ASP A 81 -12.50 7.14 -4.73
C ASP A 81 -13.69 6.44 -5.37
N ARG A 82 -13.82 6.51 -6.70
CA ARG A 82 -14.88 5.79 -7.41
C ARG A 82 -14.75 4.28 -7.24
N LEU A 83 -13.54 3.73 -7.37
CA LEU A 83 -13.27 2.29 -7.20
C LEU A 83 -13.52 1.84 -5.75
N ARG A 84 -13.14 2.64 -4.76
CA ARG A 84 -13.41 2.36 -3.34
C ARG A 84 -14.91 2.36 -3.05
N ALA A 85 -15.65 3.36 -3.53
CA ALA A 85 -17.09 3.45 -3.36
C ALA A 85 -17.82 2.27 -4.02
N MET A 86 -17.36 1.79 -5.17
CA MET A 86 -17.91 0.60 -5.82
C MET A 86 -17.69 -0.67 -4.98
N ARG A 87 -16.47 -0.91 -4.51
CA ARG A 87 -16.16 -2.06 -3.64
C ARG A 87 -16.98 -2.05 -2.35
N GLN A 88 -17.16 -0.87 -1.73
CA GLN A 88 -17.98 -0.74 -0.53
C GLN A 88 -19.45 -1.10 -0.80
N ARG A 89 -20.00 -0.73 -1.95
CA ARG A 89 -21.38 -1.10 -2.32
C ARG A 89 -21.53 -2.61 -2.52
N GLU A 90 -20.57 -3.24 -3.19
CA GLU A 90 -20.59 -4.69 -3.41
C GLU A 90 -20.53 -5.47 -2.09
N ALA A 91 -19.68 -5.05 -1.15
CA ALA A 91 -19.57 -5.68 0.18
C ALA A 91 -20.83 -5.53 1.05
N VAL A 92 -21.65 -4.50 0.81
CA VAL A 92 -22.93 -4.29 1.53
C VAL A 92 -24.07 -5.15 0.92
N HIS A 93 -23.90 -5.60 -0.32
CA HIS A 93 -24.89 -6.42 -1.03
C HIS A 93 -24.54 -7.91 -1.11
N ALA A 94 -23.41 -8.33 -0.53
CA ALA A 94 -22.97 -9.72 -0.39
C ALA A 94 -23.27 -10.25 1.01
#